data_AF-A0AAP5ELQ4-F1
#
_entry.id   AF-A0AAP5ELQ4-F1
#
_cell.length_a   1.000
_cell.length_b   1.000
_cell.length_c   1.000
_cell.angle_alpha   90.00
_cell.angle_beta   90.00
_cell.angle_gamma   90.00
#
_symmetry.space_group_name_H-M   'P 1'
#
loop_
_entity.id
_entity.type
_entity.pdbx_description
1 polymer ?
#
loop_
_entity_poly.entity_id
_entity_poly.type
_entity_poly.pdbx_seq_one_letter_code
_entity_poly.pdbx_strand_id
1 'polypeptide(L)'
;MRKKLSRAMTVFALSWLVSSAHAGVVISGTRVIYQAKEREVTVKLSNEGDAPALVQVWLDTGNPNAMPDESKVPFTLSPPLFRLDPKKGQSLRLIYTQEPLPQDKESLFWLNVLEVPPRAAASTTADDPNSLQLAFRSRIKLFFRPAGLPGNADEAAAKVSWKFVRKDNGAYALEATNPTPYHVTFSKIVANEGTTNWTSDKGGMVDPGASADFDIGNVAPLADVPAQVDYTFINDYGAGVTGKTLRDGTRK
;
A
#
# COMPACT_ATOMS: atom_id res chain seq x y z
N MET A 1 -34.24 -37.17 -18.39
CA MET A 1 -34.29 -35.85 -17.71
C MET A 1 -33.72 -35.82 -16.29
N ARG A 2 -33.81 -36.88 -15.48
CA ARG A 2 -33.30 -36.91 -14.08
C ARG A 2 -31.78 -36.66 -13.90
N LYS A 3 -30.93 -37.07 -14.86
CA LYS A 3 -29.46 -36.90 -14.77
C LYS A 3 -28.96 -35.47 -15.08
N LYS A 4 -29.75 -34.65 -15.78
CA LYS A 4 -29.40 -33.23 -16.04
C LYS A 4 -29.74 -32.34 -14.84
N LEU A 5 -30.75 -32.72 -14.05
CA LEU A 5 -31.15 -32.00 -12.84
C LEU A 5 -30.14 -32.21 -11.69
N SER A 6 -29.55 -33.41 -11.56
CA SER A 6 -28.54 -33.67 -10.51
C SER A 6 -27.24 -32.92 -10.77
N ARG A 7 -26.80 -32.78 -12.03
CA ARG A 7 -25.59 -32.01 -12.39
C ARG A 7 -25.74 -30.50 -12.14
N ALA A 8 -26.94 -29.94 -12.34
CA ALA A 8 -27.21 -28.53 -12.03
C ALA A 8 -27.17 -28.25 -10.52
N MET A 9 -27.62 -29.21 -9.70
CA MET A 9 -27.65 -29.09 -8.24
C MET A 9 -26.25 -29.21 -7.61
N THR A 10 -25.33 -29.97 -8.23
CA THR A 10 -23.94 -30.09 -7.76
C THR A 10 -23.10 -28.84 -8.08
N VAL A 11 -23.39 -28.14 -9.19
CA VAL A 11 -22.68 -26.90 -9.55
C VAL A 11 -23.11 -25.72 -8.66
N PHE A 12 -24.37 -25.67 -8.22
CA PHE A 12 -24.86 -24.61 -7.32
C PHE A 12 -24.34 -24.75 -5.87
N ALA A 13 -24.02 -25.97 -5.44
CA ALA A 13 -23.47 -26.23 -4.10
C ALA A 13 -21.99 -25.84 -3.94
N LEU A 14 -21.23 -25.79 -5.05
CA LEU A 14 -19.79 -25.48 -5.00
C LEU A 14 -19.51 -23.97 -5.00
N SER A 15 -20.49 -23.14 -5.37
CA SER A 15 -20.38 -21.67 -5.37
C SER A 15 -20.56 -21.00 -4.00
N TRP A 16 -20.78 -21.78 -2.93
CA TRP A 16 -20.90 -21.27 -1.55
C TRP A 16 -19.64 -21.43 -0.69
N LEU A 17 -18.54 -21.92 -1.25
CA LEU A 17 -17.24 -21.98 -0.57
C LEU A 17 -16.39 -20.72 -0.79
N VAL A 18 -17.02 -19.55 -0.90
CA VAL A 18 -16.29 -18.28 -0.74
C VAL A 18 -15.82 -18.18 0.70
N SER A 19 -14.56 -18.55 0.91
CA SER A 19 -13.90 -18.42 2.21
C SER A 19 -13.84 -16.94 2.55
N SER A 20 -14.68 -16.50 3.49
CA SER A 20 -14.59 -15.17 4.08
C SER A 20 -13.20 -15.01 4.68
N ALA A 21 -12.38 -14.12 4.14
CA ALA A 21 -11.11 -13.78 4.74
C ALA A 21 -11.38 -13.21 6.15
N HIS A 22 -10.98 -13.94 7.19
CA HIS A 22 -11.14 -13.50 8.59
C HIS A 22 -10.03 -12.51 8.93
N ALA A 23 -10.15 -11.28 8.43
CA ALA A 23 -9.43 -10.16 9.04
C ALA A 23 -10.22 -9.75 10.29
N GLY A 24 -9.53 -9.67 11.45
CA GLY A 24 -10.13 -9.10 12.64
C GLY A 24 -10.35 -7.61 12.39
N VAL A 25 -9.28 -6.83 12.31
CA VAL A 25 -9.28 -5.38 12.24
C VAL A 25 -8.91 -4.88 10.85
N VAL A 26 -9.78 -4.07 10.25
CA VAL A 26 -9.64 -3.48 8.92
C VAL A 26 -9.46 -1.97 9.05
N ILE A 27 -8.53 -1.41 8.28
CA ILE A 27 -8.35 0.04 8.13
C ILE A 27 -9.22 0.54 6.97
N SER A 28 -9.96 1.62 7.19
CA SER A 28 -10.71 2.31 6.13
C SER A 28 -9.75 3.05 5.20
N GLY A 29 -9.22 2.34 4.21
CA GLY A 29 -8.29 2.85 3.19
C GLY A 29 -6.92 2.18 3.23
N THR A 30 -6.14 2.35 2.16
CA THR A 30 -4.80 1.76 2.01
C THR A 30 -3.66 2.77 2.17
N ARG A 31 -4.01 4.03 2.47
CA ARG A 31 -3.10 5.14 2.74
C ARG A 31 -3.85 6.28 3.43
N VAL A 32 -3.10 7.16 4.06
CA VAL A 32 -3.61 8.37 4.71
C VAL A 32 -2.95 9.59 4.06
N ILE A 33 -3.75 10.56 3.63
CA ILE A 33 -3.25 11.86 3.16
C ILE A 33 -3.53 12.90 4.24
N TYR A 34 -2.49 13.46 4.83
CA TYR A 34 -2.58 14.58 5.77
C TYR A 34 -2.26 15.87 5.02
N GLN A 35 -3.31 16.62 4.67
CA GLN A 35 -3.17 17.94 4.08
C GLN A 35 -2.71 18.92 5.15
N ALA A 36 -1.61 19.65 4.95
CA ALA A 36 -1.01 20.53 5.96
C ALA A 36 -1.96 21.64 6.48
N LYS A 37 -2.98 22.00 5.68
CA LYS A 37 -4.02 22.97 6.06
C LYS A 37 -5.03 22.42 7.08
N GLU A 38 -5.12 21.09 7.21
CA GLU A 38 -6.07 20.44 8.09
C GLU A 38 -5.50 20.35 9.50
N ARG A 39 -6.37 20.57 10.50
CA ARG A 39 -5.96 20.45 11.90
C ARG A 39 -5.74 19.00 12.31
N GLU A 40 -6.53 18.09 11.75
CA GLU A 40 -6.49 16.68 12.06
C GLU A 40 -7.04 15.85 10.90
N VAL A 41 -6.66 14.57 10.88
CA VAL A 41 -7.25 13.56 10.01
C VAL A 41 -7.77 12.42 10.88
N THR A 42 -8.94 11.89 10.51
CA THR A 42 -9.51 10.72 11.17
C THR A 42 -9.26 9.47 10.33
N VAL A 43 -8.68 8.44 10.93
CA VAL A 43 -8.53 7.10 10.33
C VAL A 43 -9.51 6.16 11.01
N LYS A 44 -10.42 5.55 10.24
CA LYS A 44 -11.41 4.63 10.78
C LYS A 44 -10.91 3.19 10.72
N LEU A 45 -11.12 2.47 11.80
CA LEU A 45 -10.88 1.04 11.94
C LEU A 45 -12.20 0.33 12.20
N SER A 46 -12.37 -0.89 11.71
CA SER A 46 -13.49 -1.77 12.06
C SER A 46 -12.98 -3.16 12.40
N ASN A 47 -13.55 -3.77 13.43
CA ASN A 47 -13.33 -5.18 13.71
C ASN A 47 -14.42 -5.99 13.00
N GLU A 48 -14.08 -6.56 11.84
CA GLU A 48 -14.95 -7.46 11.07
C GLU A 48 -14.94 -8.90 11.61
N GLY A 49 -14.10 -9.20 12.60
CA GLY A 49 -14.06 -10.49 13.29
C GLY A 49 -15.22 -10.70 14.28
N ASP A 50 -15.30 -11.93 14.79
CA ASP A 50 -16.31 -12.35 15.79
C ASP A 50 -15.76 -12.35 17.23
N ALA A 51 -14.47 -12.01 17.39
CA ALA A 51 -13.78 -11.91 18.68
C ALA A 51 -13.22 -10.48 18.89
N PRO A 52 -13.14 -10.00 20.13
CA PRO A 52 -12.53 -8.70 20.41
C PRO A 52 -11.03 -8.72 20.13
N ALA A 53 -10.46 -7.61 19.70
CA ALA A 53 -9.01 -7.46 19.52
C ALA A 53 -8.45 -6.38 20.44
N LEU A 54 -7.23 -6.56 20.93
CA LEU A 54 -6.44 -5.44 21.44
C LEU A 54 -5.71 -4.82 20.25
N VAL A 55 -5.89 -3.52 20.04
CA VAL A 55 -5.33 -2.80 18.90
C VAL A 55 -4.31 -1.79 19.41
N GLN A 56 -3.09 -1.89 18.90
CA GLN A 56 -2.03 -0.92 19.13
C GLN A 56 -1.69 -0.19 17.84
N VAL A 57 -1.53 1.13 17.92
CA VAL A 57 -1.25 1.98 16.76
C VAL A 57 -0.07 2.90 17.02
N TRP A 58 0.79 3.06 16.02
CA TRP A 58 1.94 3.97 16.07
C TRP A 58 2.37 4.36 14.66
N LEU A 59 3.26 5.35 14.58
CA LEU A 59 3.81 5.85 13.34
C LEU A 59 5.32 5.59 13.26
N ASP A 60 5.84 5.46 12.04
CA ASP A 60 7.28 5.32 11.80
C ASP A 60 7.73 6.08 10.53
N THR A 61 9.04 6.22 10.35
CA THR A 61 9.68 6.97 9.23
C THR A 61 10.22 6.07 8.12
N GLY A 62 9.75 4.83 8.01
CA GLY A 62 10.18 3.88 6.99
C GLY A 62 10.75 2.57 7.53
N ASN A 63 11.08 2.48 8.82
CA ASN A 63 11.60 1.25 9.43
C ASN A 63 10.45 0.28 9.79
N PRO A 64 10.30 -0.85 9.07
CA PRO A 64 9.25 -1.82 9.37
C PRO A 64 9.47 -2.51 10.72
N ASN A 65 10.65 -2.48 11.33
CA ASN A 65 10.90 -3.08 12.64
C ASN A 65 10.72 -2.09 13.79
N ALA A 66 10.36 -0.84 13.50
CA ALA A 66 10.19 0.19 14.53
C ALA A 66 9.11 -0.22 15.53
N MET A 67 9.46 -0.13 16.81
CA MET A 67 8.54 -0.36 17.93
C MET A 67 7.80 0.94 18.31
N PRO A 68 6.65 0.85 19.00
CA PRO A 68 5.85 2.02 19.39
C PRO A 68 6.62 3.10 20.18
N ASP A 69 7.58 2.70 21.01
CA ASP A 69 8.45 3.57 21.81
C ASP A 69 9.57 4.26 21.01
N GLU A 70 9.86 3.76 19.81
CA GLU A 70 10.84 4.34 18.88
C GLU A 70 10.22 5.39 17.94
N SER A 71 8.90 5.61 18.03
CA SER A 71 8.13 6.52 17.19
C SER A 71 8.54 7.98 17.40
N LYS A 72 9.50 8.46 16.60
CA LYS A 72 9.90 9.87 16.49
C LYS A 72 9.34 10.46 15.20
N VAL A 73 8.09 10.88 15.25
CA VAL A 73 7.41 11.52 14.12
C VAL A 73 6.71 12.80 14.59
N PRO A 74 6.49 13.78 13.70
CA PRO A 74 5.88 15.05 14.07
C PRO A 74 4.35 14.94 14.15
N PHE A 75 3.84 13.89 14.78
CA PHE A 75 2.41 13.59 14.84
C PHE A 75 2.03 12.98 16.18
N THR A 76 0.83 13.32 16.66
CA THR A 76 0.16 12.57 17.72
C THR A 76 -0.93 11.69 17.11
N LEU A 77 -0.96 10.42 17.50
CA LEU A 77 -1.98 9.45 17.10
C LEU A 77 -2.72 8.94 18.34
N SER A 78 -4.04 9.04 18.36
CA SER A 78 -4.83 8.72 19.55
C SER A 78 -6.16 8.00 19.23
N PRO A 79 -6.62 7.07 20.09
CA PRO A 79 -5.87 6.46 21.19
C PRO A 79 -4.79 5.47 20.68
N PRO A 80 -3.62 5.36 21.36
CA PRO A 80 -2.51 4.51 20.90
C PRO A 80 -2.71 3.02 21.20
N LEU A 81 -3.56 2.68 22.18
CA LEU A 81 -3.89 1.31 22.56
C LEU A 81 -5.34 1.27 23.03
N PHE A 82 -6.13 0.34 22.51
CA PHE A 82 -7.52 0.18 22.89
C PHE A 82 -8.04 -1.21 22.55
N ARG A 83 -9.10 -1.63 23.23
CA ARG A 83 -9.85 -2.83 22.88
C ARG A 83 -10.90 -2.48 21.82
N LEU A 84 -11.01 -3.30 20.78
CA LEU A 84 -12.03 -3.18 19.74
C LEU A 84 -12.91 -4.44 19.74
N ASP A 85 -14.15 -4.28 20.20
CA ASP A 85 -15.12 -5.38 20.27
C ASP A 85 -15.58 -5.86 18.87
N PRO A 86 -16.11 -7.09 18.76
CA PRO A 86 -16.58 -7.64 17.49
C PRO A 86 -17.59 -6.73 16.80
N LYS A 87 -17.47 -6.58 15.48
CA LYS A 87 -18.35 -5.78 14.62
C LYS A 87 -18.46 -4.30 15.05
N LYS A 88 -17.49 -3.80 15.81
CA LYS A 88 -17.42 -2.38 16.21
C LYS A 88 -16.34 -1.64 15.43
N GLY A 89 -16.55 -0.33 15.30
CA GLY A 89 -15.57 0.58 14.72
C GLY A 89 -14.90 1.46 15.76
N GLN A 90 -13.67 1.86 15.50
CA GLN A 90 -12.93 2.88 16.25
C GLN A 90 -12.37 3.92 15.29
N SER A 91 -12.42 5.19 15.69
CA SER A 91 -11.75 6.27 14.97
C SER A 91 -10.44 6.63 15.67
N LEU A 92 -9.36 6.67 14.92
CA LEU A 92 -8.08 7.23 15.33
C LEU A 92 -8.01 8.69 14.90
N ARG A 93 -7.54 9.54 15.80
CA ARG A 93 -7.28 10.96 15.52
C ARG A 93 -5.79 11.18 15.35
N LEU A 94 -5.41 11.66 14.17
CA LEU A 94 -4.06 12.00 13.78
C LEU A 94 -3.91 13.53 13.70
N ILE A 95 -2.92 14.09 14.40
CA ILE A 95 -2.69 15.54 14.50
C ILE A 95 -1.21 15.80 14.29
N TYR A 96 -0.87 16.76 13.44
CA TYR A 96 0.50 17.22 13.22
C TYR A 96 0.98 18.09 14.39
N THR A 97 2.18 17.83 14.91
CA THR A 97 2.76 18.53 16.08
C THR A 97 3.43 19.87 15.72
N GLN A 98 3.40 20.26 14.44
CA GLN A 98 3.99 21.51 13.92
C GLN A 98 5.53 21.56 13.97
N GLU A 99 6.20 20.43 14.20
CA GLU A 99 7.64 20.33 14.00
C GLU A 99 8.00 20.50 12.52
N PRO A 100 9.10 21.19 12.17
CA PRO A 100 9.39 21.52 10.77
C PRO A 100 9.44 20.33 9.81
N LEU A 101 8.69 20.43 8.71
CA LEU A 101 8.73 19.52 7.57
C LEU A 101 9.03 20.27 6.26
N PRO A 102 9.59 19.60 5.24
CA PRO A 102 9.69 20.16 3.89
C PRO A 102 8.35 20.73 3.41
N GLN A 103 8.38 21.94 2.86
CA GLN A 103 7.19 22.64 2.37
C GLN A 103 7.06 22.60 0.84
N ASP A 104 8.12 22.17 0.16
CA ASP A 104 8.25 22.11 -1.30
C ASP A 104 7.95 20.71 -1.87
N LYS A 105 7.76 19.70 -1.01
CA LYS A 105 7.44 18.32 -1.39
C LYS A 105 6.70 17.58 -0.28
N GLU A 106 6.07 16.47 -0.64
CA GLU A 106 5.49 15.56 0.33
C GLU A 106 6.54 14.95 1.25
N SER A 107 6.12 14.62 2.47
CA SER A 107 6.89 13.78 3.41
C SER A 107 6.16 12.47 3.64
N LEU A 108 6.92 11.36 3.73
CA LEU A 108 6.39 10.02 3.93
C LEU A 108 6.60 9.54 5.36
N PHE A 109 5.53 9.00 5.92
CA PHE A 109 5.49 8.26 7.18
C PHE A 109 4.69 6.97 6.97
N TRP A 110 4.62 6.14 8.00
CA TRP A 110 3.87 4.89 7.95
C TRP A 110 3.01 4.75 9.19
N LEU A 111 1.76 4.36 9.00
CA LEU A 111 0.83 3.98 10.06
C LEU A 111 0.87 2.48 10.26
N ASN A 112 1.19 2.07 11.48
CA ASN A 112 1.14 0.68 11.92
C ASN A 112 -0.12 0.46 12.76
N VAL A 113 -0.83 -0.63 12.46
CA VAL A 113 -1.98 -1.11 13.23
C VAL A 113 -1.72 -2.58 13.53
N LEU A 114 -1.37 -2.87 14.78
CA LEU A 114 -1.18 -4.22 15.29
C LEU A 114 -2.47 -4.68 15.97
N GLU A 115 -3.07 -5.75 15.45
CA GLU A 115 -4.12 -6.47 16.15
C GLU A 115 -3.56 -7.66 16.91
N VAL A 116 -3.94 -7.76 18.18
CA VAL A 116 -3.62 -8.90 19.04
C VAL A 116 -4.94 -9.57 19.41
N PRO A 117 -5.23 -10.78 18.90
CA PRO A 117 -6.44 -11.51 19.25
C PRO A 117 -6.42 -11.89 20.73
N PRO A 118 -7.60 -12.19 21.33
CA PRO A 118 -7.63 -12.70 22.68
C PRO A 118 -6.91 -14.04 22.67
N ARG A 119 -6.19 -14.36 23.75
CA ARG A 119 -5.70 -15.72 23.95
C ARG A 119 -6.89 -16.65 23.77
N ALA A 120 -6.73 -17.72 22.99
CA ALA A 120 -7.78 -18.72 22.84
C ALA A 120 -8.27 -19.06 24.25
N ALA A 121 -9.55 -18.76 24.53
CA ALA A 121 -10.15 -19.20 25.77
C ALA A 121 -9.87 -20.70 25.82
N ALA A 122 -9.30 -21.17 26.93
CA ALA A 122 -9.08 -22.59 27.14
C ALA A 122 -10.35 -23.29 26.65
N SER A 123 -10.23 -24.04 25.56
CA SER A 123 -11.26 -25.00 25.21
C SER A 123 -11.56 -25.77 26.49
N THR A 124 -12.77 -26.27 26.63
CA THR A 124 -13.14 -27.15 27.74
C THR A 124 -12.24 -28.40 27.87
N THR A 125 -11.26 -28.56 26.99
CA THR A 125 -9.96 -29.21 27.20
C THR A 125 -8.85 -28.15 27.39
N ALA A 126 -8.54 -27.81 28.64
CA ALA A 126 -7.40 -26.96 28.98
C ALA A 126 -6.11 -27.61 28.45
N ASP A 127 -5.21 -26.78 27.91
CA ASP A 127 -3.86 -27.15 27.45
C ASP A 127 -3.81 -28.11 26.26
N ASP A 128 -4.16 -27.63 25.06
CA ASP A 128 -3.46 -28.13 23.86
C ASP A 128 -2.10 -27.39 23.79
N PRO A 129 -0.97 -28.05 24.12
CA PRO A 129 0.36 -27.42 24.07
C PRO A 129 0.76 -26.99 22.65
N ASN A 130 -0.02 -27.34 21.62
CA ASN A 130 0.28 -27.08 20.22
C ASN A 130 -0.62 -26.00 19.60
N SER A 131 -0.89 -24.92 20.32
CA SER A 131 -1.62 -23.77 19.75
C SER A 131 -0.66 -22.73 19.16
N LEU A 132 -0.92 -22.32 17.91
CA LEU A 132 -0.25 -21.20 17.24
C LEU A 132 -1.20 -19.99 17.26
N GLN A 133 -0.77 -18.91 17.90
CA GLN A 133 -1.49 -17.64 17.88
C GLN A 133 -0.79 -16.67 16.93
N LEU A 134 -1.56 -16.07 16.02
CA LEU A 134 -1.08 -15.09 15.06
C LEU A 134 -1.59 -13.70 15.44
N ALA A 135 -0.70 -12.72 15.39
CA ALA A 135 -1.03 -11.30 15.48
C ALA A 135 -0.64 -10.64 14.15
N PHE A 136 -1.54 -9.84 13.59
CA PHE A 136 -1.31 -9.19 12.30
C PHE A 136 -1.00 -7.72 12.51
N ARG A 137 0.04 -7.25 11.82
CA ARG A 137 0.37 -5.83 11.74
C ARG A 137 0.16 -5.33 10.31
N SER A 138 -0.87 -4.52 10.12
CA SER A 138 -1.06 -3.77 8.89
C SER A 138 -0.22 -2.50 8.91
N ARG A 139 0.45 -2.21 7.79
CA ARG A 139 1.28 -1.02 7.63
C ARG A 139 0.89 -0.29 6.34
N ILE A 140 0.43 0.95 6.48
CA ILE A 140 0.00 1.78 5.34
C ILE A 140 0.76 3.10 5.31
N LYS A 141 0.92 3.68 4.12
CA LYS A 141 1.63 4.95 3.93
C LYS A 141 0.79 6.11 4.47
N LEU A 142 1.44 7.04 5.16
CA LEU A 142 0.92 8.34 5.57
C LEU A 142 1.72 9.41 4.83
N PHE A 143 1.06 10.17 3.98
CA PHE A 143 1.68 11.27 3.24
C PHE A 143 1.30 12.60 3.89
N PHE A 144 2.29 13.35 4.37
CA PHE A 144 2.11 14.75 4.72
C PHE A 144 2.26 15.59 3.46
N ARG A 145 1.22 16.34 3.10
CA ARG A 145 1.17 17.15 1.89
C ARG A 145 1.10 18.64 2.25
N PRO A 146 2.21 19.39 2.05
CA PRO A 146 2.22 20.85 2.18
C PRO A 146 1.17 21.51 1.29
N ALA A 147 0.71 22.69 1.72
CA ALA A 147 -0.16 23.52 0.89
C ALA A 147 0.65 24.17 -0.25
N GLY A 148 0.04 24.31 -1.42
CA GLY A 148 0.63 25.06 -2.53
C GLY A 148 1.66 24.30 -3.38
N LEU A 149 1.78 22.97 -3.22
CA LEU A 149 2.60 22.17 -4.12
C LEU A 149 2.13 22.32 -5.59
N PRO A 150 3.04 22.46 -6.56
CA PRO A 150 2.67 22.61 -7.97
C PRO A 150 2.06 21.31 -8.54
N GLY A 151 1.01 21.47 -9.36
CA GLY A 151 0.29 20.34 -9.96
C GLY A 151 -0.59 19.58 -8.97
N ASN A 152 -0.98 18.35 -9.31
CA ASN A 152 -1.74 17.46 -8.44
C ASN A 152 -1.10 16.06 -8.37
N ALA A 153 -1.46 15.29 -7.33
CA ALA A 153 -0.93 13.94 -7.12
C ALA A 153 -1.37 12.95 -8.22
N ASP A 154 -2.59 13.09 -8.75
CA ASP A 154 -3.13 12.18 -9.77
C ASP A 154 -2.44 12.32 -11.14
N GLU A 155 -1.86 13.47 -11.45
CA GLU A 155 -1.05 13.66 -12.66
C GLU A 155 0.42 13.29 -12.48
N ALA A 156 0.88 13.08 -11.24
CA ALA A 156 2.29 12.91 -10.95
C ALA A 156 2.89 11.69 -11.66
N ALA A 157 2.15 10.57 -11.67
CA ALA A 157 2.58 9.34 -12.35
C ALA A 157 2.83 9.55 -13.85
N ALA A 158 2.06 10.41 -14.50
CA ALA A 158 2.20 10.69 -15.93
C ALA A 158 3.36 11.64 -16.27
N LYS A 159 4.04 12.19 -15.26
CA LYS A 159 5.26 13.01 -15.41
C LYS A 159 6.53 12.21 -15.11
N VAL A 160 6.40 10.96 -14.68
CA VAL A 160 7.54 10.06 -14.45
C VAL A 160 8.13 9.66 -15.78
N SER A 161 9.43 9.89 -15.95
CA SER A 161 10.19 9.44 -17.12
C SER A 161 10.87 8.10 -16.84
N TRP A 162 11.15 7.34 -17.89
CA TRP A 162 11.59 5.95 -17.77
C TRP A 162 12.85 5.70 -18.59
N LYS A 163 13.80 4.94 -18.06
CA LYS A 163 15.03 4.62 -18.78
C LYS A 163 15.51 3.22 -18.43
N PHE A 164 15.90 2.45 -19.44
CA PHE A 164 16.68 1.24 -19.20
C PHE A 164 18.10 1.62 -18.78
N VAL A 165 18.53 1.10 -17.65
CA VAL A 165 19.86 1.36 -17.08
C VAL A 165 20.57 0.04 -16.83
N ARG A 166 21.87 0.02 -17.11
CA ARG A 166 22.76 -1.08 -16.75
C ARG A 166 23.39 -0.77 -15.39
N LYS A 167 23.29 -1.71 -14.46
CA LYS A 167 23.84 -1.64 -13.11
C LYS A 167 25.27 -2.16 -13.08
N ASP A 168 25.99 -1.81 -12.01
CA ASP A 168 27.42 -2.16 -11.85
C ASP A 168 27.67 -3.67 -11.82
N ASN A 169 26.70 -4.45 -11.33
CA ASN A 169 26.72 -5.91 -11.35
C ASN A 169 26.43 -6.52 -12.74
N GLY A 170 26.31 -5.68 -13.78
CA GLY A 170 26.01 -6.06 -15.15
C GLY A 170 24.53 -6.29 -15.46
N ALA A 171 23.65 -6.22 -14.46
CA ALA A 171 22.20 -6.41 -14.65
C ALA A 171 21.53 -5.17 -15.25
N TYR A 172 20.37 -5.33 -15.86
CA TYR A 172 19.51 -4.27 -16.37
C TYR A 172 18.31 -4.04 -15.47
N ALA A 173 17.92 -2.78 -15.32
CA ALA A 173 16.70 -2.36 -14.66
C ALA A 173 15.99 -1.28 -15.46
N LEU A 174 14.70 -1.10 -15.20
CA LEU A 174 13.94 0.04 -15.67
C LEU A 174 13.91 1.10 -14.57
N GLU A 175 14.67 2.17 -14.75
CA GLU A 175 14.71 3.31 -13.84
C GLU A 175 13.55 4.26 -14.14
N ALA A 176 12.82 4.63 -13.09
CA ALA A 176 11.78 5.64 -13.11
C ALA A 176 12.29 6.90 -12.42
N THR A 177 12.16 8.07 -13.05
CA THR A 177 12.54 9.36 -12.46
C THR A 177 11.30 10.21 -12.24
N ASN A 178 11.07 10.63 -11.00
CA ASN A 178 9.92 11.43 -10.59
C ASN A 178 10.30 12.90 -10.40
N PRO A 179 9.99 13.79 -11.34
CA PRO A 179 10.31 15.22 -11.22
C PRO A 179 9.32 15.99 -10.33
N THR A 180 8.29 15.34 -9.80
CA THR A 180 7.17 16.00 -9.11
C THR A 180 7.39 16.08 -7.60
N PRO A 181 6.68 16.97 -6.89
CA PRO A 181 6.75 17.06 -5.43
C PRO A 181 5.94 15.96 -4.70
N TYR A 182 5.37 14.98 -5.42
CA TYR A 182 4.48 13.94 -4.89
C TYR A 182 5.14 12.57 -4.95
N HIS A 183 4.86 11.69 -3.99
CA HIS A 183 5.28 10.29 -4.07
C HIS A 183 4.41 9.54 -5.08
N VAL A 184 5.02 8.77 -5.97
CA VAL A 184 4.29 7.96 -6.96
C VAL A 184 4.48 6.48 -6.65
N THR A 185 3.40 5.77 -6.31
CA THR A 185 3.44 4.32 -6.08
C THR A 185 2.90 3.58 -7.30
N PHE A 186 3.72 2.72 -7.90
CA PHE A 186 3.33 1.81 -8.97
C PHE A 186 3.04 0.42 -8.41
N SER A 187 1.94 -0.20 -8.83
CA SER A 187 1.62 -1.60 -8.52
C SER A 187 1.96 -2.54 -9.67
N LYS A 188 2.00 -2.02 -10.90
CA LYS A 188 2.37 -2.78 -12.09
C LYS A 188 3.03 -1.87 -13.10
N ILE A 189 4.10 -2.37 -13.72
CA ILE A 189 4.80 -1.71 -14.82
C ILE A 189 5.00 -2.75 -15.92
N VAL A 190 4.77 -2.35 -17.17
CA VAL A 190 4.99 -3.15 -18.36
C VAL A 190 5.78 -2.31 -19.35
N ALA A 191 7.04 -2.67 -19.56
CA ALA A 191 7.85 -2.10 -20.63
C ALA A 191 7.56 -2.87 -21.92
N ASN A 192 7.19 -2.15 -22.98
CA ASN A 192 6.85 -2.71 -24.28
C ASN A 192 7.86 -2.19 -25.32
N GLU A 193 8.53 -3.10 -26.01
CA GLU A 193 9.38 -2.81 -27.17
C GLU A 193 9.04 -3.79 -28.30
N GLY A 194 8.44 -3.27 -29.38
CA GLY A 194 8.01 -4.08 -30.52
C GLY A 194 6.94 -5.10 -30.12
N THR A 195 7.25 -6.39 -30.28
CA THR A 195 6.38 -7.51 -29.86
C THR A 195 6.73 -8.05 -28.47
N THR A 196 7.77 -7.51 -27.83
CA THR A 196 8.24 -7.98 -26.53
C THR A 196 7.67 -7.10 -25.42
N ASN A 197 7.26 -7.74 -24.32
CA ASN A 197 6.85 -7.06 -23.10
C ASN A 197 7.56 -7.65 -21.88
N TRP A 198 7.91 -6.78 -20.94
CA TRP A 198 8.51 -7.16 -19.66
C TRP A 198 7.72 -6.54 -18.54
N THR A 199 7.29 -7.36 -17.58
CA THR A 199 6.39 -6.95 -16.49
C THR A 199 7.13 -6.93 -15.17
N SER A 200 6.92 -5.87 -14.39
CA SER A 200 7.21 -5.81 -12.97
C SER A 200 5.90 -5.66 -12.19
N ASP A 201 5.60 -6.64 -11.34
CA ASP A 201 4.40 -6.71 -10.49
C ASP A 201 4.71 -6.66 -8.98
N LYS A 202 6.00 -6.58 -8.62
CA LYS A 202 6.46 -6.37 -7.23
C LYS A 202 6.03 -5.01 -6.67
N GLY A 203 5.65 -4.09 -7.56
CA GLY A 203 5.35 -2.70 -7.23
C GLY A 203 6.57 -1.93 -6.75
N GLY A 204 6.36 -0.69 -6.34
CA GLY A 204 7.41 0.18 -5.82
C GLY A 204 6.94 1.63 -5.79
N MET A 205 7.76 2.50 -5.21
CA MET A 205 7.45 3.91 -5.11
C MET A 205 8.66 4.74 -5.50
N VAL A 206 8.40 5.84 -6.19
CA VAL A 206 9.40 6.82 -6.57
C VAL A 206 9.15 8.08 -5.76
N ASP A 207 10.13 8.46 -4.94
CA ASP A 207 10.03 9.62 -4.05
C ASP A 207 10.07 10.94 -4.86
N PRO A 208 9.59 12.05 -4.27
CA PRO A 208 9.65 13.37 -4.91
C PRO A 208 11.07 13.77 -5.30
N GLY A 209 11.28 14.11 -6.57
CA GLY A 209 12.57 14.52 -7.11
C GLY A 209 13.63 13.41 -7.17
N ALA A 210 13.24 12.15 -7.02
CA ALA A 210 14.14 11.01 -6.97
C ALA A 210 13.94 10.05 -8.15
N SER A 211 14.81 9.04 -8.22
CA SER A 211 14.70 7.92 -9.14
C SER A 211 14.62 6.60 -8.37
N ALA A 212 13.93 5.61 -8.94
CA ALA A 212 13.86 4.27 -8.39
C ALA A 212 13.93 3.22 -9.50
N ASP A 213 14.56 2.09 -9.20
CA ASP A 213 14.70 0.98 -10.13
C ASP A 213 13.59 -0.04 -9.99
N PHE A 214 13.07 -0.48 -11.12
CA PHE A 214 12.13 -1.58 -11.21
C PHE A 214 12.78 -2.75 -11.95
N ASP A 215 12.79 -3.89 -11.26
CA ASP A 215 13.23 -5.16 -11.83
C ASP A 215 12.16 -5.68 -12.79
N ILE A 216 12.55 -5.79 -14.06
CA ILE A 216 11.74 -6.32 -15.17
C ILE A 216 12.36 -7.60 -15.74
N GLY A 217 13.19 -8.31 -14.96
CA GLY A 217 13.78 -9.59 -15.34
C GLY A 217 15.18 -9.51 -15.95
N ASN A 218 15.95 -8.46 -15.65
CA ASN A 218 17.34 -8.28 -16.12
C ASN A 218 17.47 -8.34 -17.66
N VAL A 219 16.67 -7.54 -18.36
CA VAL A 219 16.59 -7.53 -19.82
C VAL A 219 17.18 -6.25 -20.41
N ALA A 220 18.06 -6.40 -21.39
CA ALA A 220 18.60 -5.27 -22.15
C ALA A 220 17.54 -4.71 -23.10
N PRO A 221 17.50 -3.39 -23.32
CA PRO A 221 16.61 -2.79 -24.31
C PRO A 221 17.00 -3.22 -25.73
N LEU A 222 16.01 -3.36 -26.61
CA LEU A 222 16.18 -3.53 -28.05
C LEU A 222 16.68 -2.21 -28.64
N ALA A 223 17.75 -2.28 -29.43
CA ALA A 223 18.24 -1.14 -30.19
C ALA A 223 17.17 -0.69 -31.21
N ASP A 224 17.02 0.63 -31.39
CA ASP A 224 16.21 1.26 -32.44
C ASP A 224 14.69 1.03 -32.39
N VAL A 225 14.17 0.52 -31.26
CA VAL A 225 12.71 0.36 -31.04
C VAL A 225 12.23 1.38 -30.00
N PRO A 226 11.23 2.23 -30.31
CA PRO A 226 10.66 3.13 -29.32
C PRO A 226 9.95 2.31 -28.23
N ALA A 227 10.40 2.50 -26.99
CA ALA A 227 9.83 1.83 -25.83
C ALA A 227 8.64 2.60 -25.26
N GLN A 228 7.55 1.89 -24.99
CA GLN A 228 6.38 2.41 -24.29
C GLN A 228 6.27 1.73 -22.92
N VAL A 229 6.09 2.53 -21.88
CA VAL A 229 5.86 2.02 -20.53
C VAL A 229 4.39 2.19 -20.19
N ASP A 230 3.70 1.06 -20.05
CA ASP A 230 2.37 0.99 -19.48
C ASP A 230 2.50 0.77 -17.98
N TYR A 231 1.75 1.50 -17.17
CA TYR A 231 1.84 1.39 -15.73
C TYR A 231 0.45 1.42 -15.08
N THR A 232 0.37 0.88 -13.87
CA THR A 232 -0.73 1.09 -12.93
C THR A 232 -0.15 1.76 -11.69
N PHE A 233 -0.60 2.99 -11.41
CA PHE A 233 -0.23 3.69 -10.18
C PHE A 233 -1.41 3.66 -9.20
N ILE A 234 -1.11 3.80 -7.91
CA ILE A 234 -2.13 3.87 -6.86
C ILE A 234 -2.36 5.32 -6.50
N ASN A 235 -3.58 5.83 -6.71
CA ASN A 235 -3.96 7.20 -6.40
C ASN A 235 -4.22 7.42 -4.90
N ASP A 236 -4.58 8.65 -4.51
CA ASP A 236 -4.84 9.02 -3.10
C ASP A 236 -5.97 8.21 -2.45
N TYR A 237 -6.94 7.75 -3.25
CA TYR A 237 -8.07 6.94 -2.80
C TYR A 237 -7.74 5.43 -2.70
N GLY A 238 -6.51 5.04 -3.04
CA GLY A 238 -6.08 3.64 -3.03
C GLY A 238 -6.50 2.85 -4.27
N ALA A 239 -7.07 3.50 -5.28
CA ALA A 239 -7.45 2.86 -6.54
C ALA A 239 -6.25 2.73 -7.49
N GLY A 240 -6.18 1.60 -8.21
CA GLY A 240 -5.23 1.41 -9.30
C GLY A 240 -5.72 2.13 -10.56
N VAL A 241 -4.92 3.07 -11.05
CA VAL A 241 -5.20 3.85 -12.27
C VAL A 241 -4.14 3.52 -13.31
N THR A 242 -4.57 3.19 -14.51
CA THR A 242 -3.68 2.84 -15.62
C THR A 242 -3.24 4.07 -16.40
N GLY A 243 -2.00 4.06 -16.86
CA GLY A 243 -1.43 5.11 -17.72
C GLY A 243 -0.36 4.55 -18.65
N LYS A 244 0.06 5.37 -19.61
CA LYS A 244 1.06 5.01 -20.62
C LYS A 244 1.95 6.21 -20.91
N THR A 245 3.23 5.99 -21.11
CA THR A 245 4.18 7.03 -21.54
C THR A 245 5.24 6.44 -22.46
N LEU A 246 5.79 7.27 -23.35
CA LEU A 246 7.04 6.92 -24.04
C LEU A 246 8.22 7.05 -23.08
N ARG A 247 9.28 6.31 -23.38
CA ARG A 247 10.51 6.27 -22.58
C ARG A 247 11.14 7.65 -22.37
N ASP A 248 11.08 8.55 -23.34
CA ASP A 248 11.60 9.92 -23.22
C ASP A 248 10.68 10.88 -22.42
N GLY A 249 9.57 10.38 -21.87
CA GLY A 249 8.58 11.18 -21.14
C GLY A 249 7.57 11.92 -22.04
N THR A 250 7.61 11.72 -23.36
CA THR A 250 6.59 12.28 -24.26
C THR A 250 5.32 11.41 -24.27
N ARG A 251 4.15 12.06 -24.29
CA ARG A 251 2.85 11.37 -24.40
C ARG A 251 2.53 11.08 -25.87
N LYS A 252 1.78 10.01 -26.11
CA LYS A 252 0.98 9.83 -27.34
C LYS A 252 -0.40 10.47 -27.17
#